data_AF-A0A9E3EHF5-F1
#
_entry.id   AF-A0A9E3EHF5-F1
#
_cell.length_a   1.000
_cell.length_b   1.000
_cell.length_c   1.000
_cell.angle_alpha   90.00
_cell.angle_beta   90.00
_cell.angle_gamma   90.00
#
_symmetry.space_group_name_H-M   'P 1'
#
loop_
_entity.id
_entity.type
_entity.pdbx_description
1 polymer ?
#
loop_
_entity_poly.entity_id
_entity_poly.type
_entity_poly.pdbx_seq_one_letter_code
_entity_poly.pdbx_strand_id
1 'polypeptide(L)'
;MLDKQAPTTRQKVSIIVLVGRPNVGKSTLFNRLVGVRRAIVGDEPGITRDRLYGEASWRGRTFRVIDTGGIIPDEKDLLPSEVFRQAQLALAEADAIVMVVDARSEQAAPDIDLARLLLRSGRPVFLAINKVDSEKQESLAEDFRNLGISRLFPISAEHGRGVAELLDALVETLPETGTEPEPENAPAEVKVAIIGHPNVGKSTLLNRLTNSSRAIVSPLPGTTRDAVDEIVARAGRRIRFIDTAGIRRKGKTRLMAEKLAVVMARKHLESADIALLVLDATEGVSALDAAIAGYAHESGRSVVIVVNKWDLVTSGQARAIGEAKGRRVEESRRGSDQSRYAQQLRQALKFLSYAPVVFISAARGEGVHKLFRVIDQVAAERRKRIGTGEINRFLETIDFERASAPFSRRVKIYYLTQAAVSPPTFIVFTDRPGKLHFSYQRFLENQIRRAFGFIGTPIWIKNRARQ
;
A
#
# COMPACT_ATOMS: atom_id res chain seq x y z
N MET A 1 -9.29 -23.53 32.80
CA MET A 1 -9.14 -22.06 32.83
C MET A 1 -9.07 -21.59 31.39
N LEU A 2 -10.10 -20.88 30.93
CA LEU A 2 -10.21 -20.38 29.56
C LEU A 2 -9.22 -19.23 29.39
N ASP A 3 -8.25 -19.42 28.49
CA ASP A 3 -7.27 -18.42 28.11
C ASP A 3 -8.00 -17.32 27.31
N LYS A 4 -8.24 -16.18 27.95
CA LYS A 4 -8.86 -15.01 27.32
C LYS A 4 -7.90 -14.48 26.26
N GLN A 5 -8.18 -14.76 24.99
CA GLN A 5 -7.48 -14.15 23.86
C GLN A 5 -7.54 -12.63 23.99
N ALA A 6 -6.36 -11.99 24.02
CA ALA A 6 -6.26 -10.54 24.01
C ALA A 6 -6.86 -9.97 22.70
N PRO A 7 -7.68 -8.91 22.76
CA PRO A 7 -8.33 -8.34 21.58
C PRO A 7 -7.31 -7.84 20.56
N THR A 8 -7.52 -8.17 19.29
CA THR A 8 -6.73 -7.64 18.17
C THR A 8 -7.08 -6.17 17.92
N THR A 9 -6.17 -5.28 18.31
CA THR A 9 -6.32 -3.82 18.18
C THR A 9 -5.83 -3.31 16.82
N ARG A 10 -6.61 -2.46 16.14
CA ARG A 10 -6.15 -1.71 14.97
C ARG A 10 -5.44 -0.44 15.44
N GLN A 11 -4.12 -0.35 15.25
CA GLN A 11 -3.40 0.90 15.49
C GLN A 11 -3.76 1.92 14.41
N LYS A 12 -4.46 3.00 14.78
CA LYS A 12 -4.51 4.21 13.95
C LYS A 12 -3.09 4.78 13.92
N VAL A 13 -2.43 4.71 12.75
CA VAL A 13 -1.08 5.22 12.58
C VAL A 13 -1.16 6.73 12.38
N SER A 14 -0.60 7.49 13.31
CA SER A 14 -0.60 8.95 13.24
C SER A 14 0.22 9.46 12.04
N ILE A 15 -0.24 10.54 11.41
CA ILE A 15 0.41 11.15 10.24
C ILE A 15 1.10 12.45 10.64
N ILE A 16 2.41 12.51 10.41
CA ILE A 16 3.25 13.71 10.55
C ILE A 16 3.60 14.22 9.15
N VAL A 17 3.41 15.52 8.94
CA VAL A 17 3.72 16.18 7.66
C VAL A 17 4.86 17.17 7.85
N LEU A 18 5.93 17.03 7.05
CA LEU A 18 7.05 17.97 7.01
C LEU A 18 6.79 19.02 5.92
N VAL A 19 6.76 20.30 6.31
CA VAL A 19 6.53 21.44 5.41
C VAL A 19 7.62 22.50 5.58
N GLY A 20 7.81 23.36 4.58
CA GLY A 20 8.84 24.41 4.60
C GLY A 20 9.40 24.70 3.21
N ARG A 21 10.12 25.81 3.07
CA ARG A 21 10.73 26.23 1.80
C ARG A 21 11.68 25.17 1.21
N PRO A 22 11.97 25.20 -0.10
CA PRO A 22 13.03 24.39 -0.69
C PRO A 22 14.36 24.56 0.07
N ASN A 23 15.20 23.51 0.09
CA ASN A 23 16.57 23.52 0.64
C ASN A 23 16.76 23.79 2.14
N VAL A 24 15.68 23.87 2.92
CA VAL A 24 15.73 23.95 4.40
C VAL A 24 16.11 22.63 5.10
N GLY A 25 16.21 21.53 4.34
CA GLY A 25 16.62 20.21 4.85
C GLY A 25 15.47 19.28 5.27
N LYS A 26 14.25 19.47 4.74
CA LYS A 26 13.10 18.57 4.96
C LYS A 26 13.41 17.11 4.65
N SER A 27 14.02 16.83 3.50
CA SER A 27 14.33 15.46 3.07
C SER A 27 15.44 14.83 3.92
N THR A 28 16.39 15.64 4.41
CA THR A 28 17.40 15.18 5.38
C THR A 28 16.74 14.78 6.69
N LEU A 29 15.82 15.61 7.20
CA LEU A 29 15.04 15.28 8.39
C LEU A 29 14.18 14.03 8.17
N PHE A 30 13.45 13.96 7.06
CA PHE A 30 12.65 12.79 6.67
C PHE A 30 13.48 11.50 6.72
N ASN A 31 14.63 11.47 6.05
CA ASN A 31 15.50 10.29 6.01
C ASN A 31 16.00 9.90 7.40
N ARG A 32 16.27 10.88 8.26
CA ARG A 32 16.67 10.64 9.65
C ARG A 32 15.52 10.06 10.49
N LEU A 33 14.30 10.57 10.34
CA LEU A 33 13.12 10.08 11.07
C LEU A 33 12.76 8.64 10.68
N VAL A 34 12.86 8.30 9.40
CA VAL A 34 12.48 6.98 8.85
C VAL A 34 13.58 5.92 9.06
N GLY A 35 14.82 6.36 9.26
CA GLY A 35 15.99 5.49 9.36
C GLY A 35 16.37 4.85 8.01
N VAL A 36 17.53 4.19 7.94
CA VAL A 36 18.16 3.65 6.69
C VAL A 36 17.34 2.52 6.01
N ARG A 37 16.10 2.26 6.42
CA ARG A 37 15.19 1.38 5.68
C ARG A 37 14.63 2.13 4.49
N ARG A 38 15.42 2.12 3.40
CA ARG A 38 15.10 2.57 2.05
C ARG A 38 13.59 2.54 1.78
N ALA A 39 12.97 3.72 1.69
CA ALA A 39 11.97 3.95 0.66
C ALA A 39 12.62 3.54 -0.67
N ILE A 40 11.97 2.67 -1.42
CA ILE A 40 12.49 2.18 -2.70
C ILE A 40 12.47 3.37 -3.67
N VAL A 41 13.61 4.04 -3.80
CA VAL A 41 13.92 4.95 -4.91
C VAL A 41 14.52 4.08 -6.00
N GLY A 42 13.85 3.98 -7.15
CA GLY A 42 14.44 3.45 -8.36
C GLY A 42 15.20 4.58 -9.06
N ASP A 43 16.46 4.36 -9.37
CA ASP A 43 17.35 5.32 -10.03
C ASP A 43 17.15 5.31 -11.56
N GLU A 44 15.95 5.69 -12.05
CA GLU A 44 15.75 5.99 -13.47
C GLU A 44 15.58 7.50 -13.71
N PRO A 45 16.38 8.12 -14.60
CA PRO A 45 16.22 9.52 -14.98
C PRO A 45 14.90 9.70 -15.74
N GLY A 46 13.95 10.44 -15.17
CA GLY A 46 12.62 10.68 -15.74
C GLY A 46 11.45 10.49 -14.77
N ILE A 47 11.72 10.13 -13.51
CA ILE A 47 10.72 9.96 -12.46
C ILE A 47 10.44 11.33 -11.81
N THR A 48 9.26 11.89 -12.04
CA THR A 48 8.80 13.09 -11.33
C THR A 48 8.65 12.82 -9.83
N ARG A 49 9.01 13.85 -9.05
CA ARG A 49 9.33 13.90 -7.62
C ARG A 49 8.10 13.73 -6.70
N ASP A 50 7.38 12.63 -6.79
CA ASP A 50 6.18 12.40 -6.00
C ASP A 50 6.49 11.96 -4.55
N ARG A 51 5.86 12.68 -3.60
CA ARG A 51 5.70 12.44 -2.14
C ARG A 51 6.48 11.25 -1.56
N LEU A 52 7.52 11.55 -0.78
CA LEU A 52 8.20 10.54 0.02
C LEU A 52 7.36 10.20 1.26
N TYR A 53 6.83 8.98 1.29
CA TYR A 53 6.17 8.39 2.45
C TYR A 53 7.17 7.50 3.19
N GLY A 54 7.24 7.65 4.52
CA GLY A 54 8.09 6.81 5.35
C GLY A 54 7.41 6.44 6.65
N GLU A 55 7.67 5.23 7.13
CA GLU A 55 7.21 4.76 8.43
C GLU A 55 8.36 4.91 9.44
N ALA A 56 8.07 5.56 10.56
CA ALA A 56 9.03 5.82 11.62
C ALA A 56 8.50 5.28 12.95
N SER A 57 9.42 4.91 13.85
CA SER A 57 9.09 4.42 15.18
C SER A 57 9.94 5.11 16.24
N TRP A 58 9.31 5.68 17.27
CA TRP A 58 9.99 6.32 18.38
C TRP A 58 9.31 5.96 19.70
N ARG A 59 10.10 5.56 20.72
CA ARG A 59 9.61 5.09 22.04
C ARG A 59 8.44 4.10 21.97
N GLY A 60 8.50 3.17 21.00
CA GLY A 60 7.48 2.14 20.80
C GLY A 60 6.19 2.61 20.10
N ARG A 61 6.07 3.90 19.74
CA ARG A 61 4.99 4.42 18.89
C ARG A 61 5.40 4.44 17.43
N THR A 62 4.54 3.97 16.55
CA THR A 62 4.71 4.02 15.08
C THR A 62 3.88 5.14 14.49
N PHE A 63 4.46 5.88 13.54
CA PHE A 63 3.79 6.96 12.84
C PHE A 63 4.30 7.06 11.40
N ARG A 64 3.51 7.68 10.53
CA ARG A 64 3.86 7.91 9.13
C ARG A 64 4.36 9.34 8.96
N VAL A 65 5.48 9.51 8.28
CA VAL A 65 6.05 10.81 7.92
C VAL A 65 5.85 11.06 6.43
N ILE A 66 5.45 12.28 6.07
CA ILE A 66 5.26 12.72 4.69
C ILE A 66 6.15 13.95 4.45
N ASP A 67 7.03 13.90 3.44
CA ASP A 67 7.79 15.08 2.99
C ASP A 67 7.02 15.82 1.88
N THR A 68 6.60 17.07 2.14
CA THR A 68 5.94 17.90 1.12
C THR A 68 6.94 18.58 0.18
N GLY A 69 8.24 18.40 0.36
CA GLY A 69 9.30 18.98 -0.48
C GLY A 69 9.25 18.55 -1.94
N GLY A 70 8.67 17.39 -2.26
CA GLY A 70 8.41 16.98 -3.65
C GLY A 70 7.20 17.66 -4.30
N ILE A 71 6.37 18.38 -3.52
CA ILE A 71 5.10 18.96 -3.98
C ILE A 71 5.27 20.41 -4.46
N ILE A 72 6.37 21.08 -4.13
CA ILE A 72 6.67 22.44 -4.60
C ILE A 72 7.71 22.31 -5.72
N PRO A 73 7.29 22.36 -7.00
CA PRO A 73 8.23 22.39 -8.11
C PRO A 73 9.09 23.65 -8.02
N ASP A 74 10.38 23.53 -8.35
CA ASP A 74 11.25 24.67 -8.66
C ASP A 74 10.88 25.29 -10.04
N GLU A 75 9.85 24.77 -10.71
CA GLU A 75 9.45 25.15 -12.07
C GLU A 75 8.49 26.33 -12.09
N LYS A 76 8.80 27.30 -12.96
CA LYS A 76 7.96 28.49 -13.24
C LYS A 76 6.63 28.17 -13.96
N ASP A 77 6.41 26.90 -14.34
CA ASP A 77 5.35 26.51 -15.30
C ASP A 77 4.15 25.76 -14.69
N LEU A 78 4.06 25.63 -13.36
CA LEU A 78 2.86 25.10 -12.69
C LEU A 78 2.00 26.22 -12.12
N LEU A 79 0.69 26.18 -12.42
CA LEU A 79 -0.29 27.10 -11.87
C LEU A 79 -0.21 27.08 -10.32
N PRO A 80 0.04 28.23 -9.66
CA PRO A 80 0.17 28.31 -8.20
C PRO A 80 -0.99 27.68 -7.42
N SER A 81 -2.19 27.62 -8.02
CA SER A 81 -3.38 27.01 -7.43
C SER A 81 -3.28 25.50 -7.22
N GLU A 82 -2.58 24.77 -8.11
CA GLU A 82 -2.50 23.30 -8.06
C GLU A 82 -1.52 22.82 -6.98
N VAL A 83 -0.36 23.51 -6.87
CA VAL A 83 0.64 23.30 -5.80
C VAL A 83 0.00 23.60 -4.43
N PHE A 84 -0.75 24.69 -4.34
CA PHE A 84 -1.44 25.09 -3.12
C PHE A 84 -2.52 24.07 -2.70
N ARG A 85 -3.32 23.57 -3.66
CA ARG A 85 -4.32 22.53 -3.43
C ARG A 85 -3.69 21.23 -2.93
N GLN A 86 -2.55 20.83 -3.49
CA GLN A 86 -1.85 19.61 -3.07
C GLN A 86 -1.23 19.74 -1.67
N ALA A 87 -0.67 20.90 -1.33
CA ALA A 87 -0.20 21.19 0.02
C ALA A 87 -1.34 21.18 1.05
N GLN A 88 -2.51 21.75 0.71
CA GLN A 88 -3.70 21.72 1.57
C GLN A 88 -4.22 20.30 1.84
N LEU A 89 -4.22 19.43 0.83
CA LEU A 89 -4.64 18.03 1.02
C LEU A 89 -3.72 17.27 2.00
N ALA A 90 -2.40 17.48 1.91
CA ALA A 90 -1.46 16.86 2.84
C ALA A 90 -1.65 17.39 4.28
N LEU A 91 -1.86 18.70 4.43
CA LEU A 91 -2.11 19.33 5.73
C LEU A 91 -3.44 18.90 6.36
N ALA A 92 -4.46 18.59 5.56
CA ALA A 92 -5.76 18.13 6.04
C ALA A 92 -5.69 16.73 6.70
N GLU A 93 -4.79 15.87 6.22
CA GLU A 93 -4.59 14.51 6.76
C GLU A 93 -3.64 14.46 7.96
N ALA A 94 -2.93 15.55 8.26
CA ALA A 94 -1.88 15.59 9.28
C ALA A 94 -2.47 15.56 10.71
N ASP A 95 -2.02 14.61 11.54
CA ASP A 95 -2.26 14.64 12.99
C ASP A 95 -1.31 15.63 13.70
N ALA A 96 -0.13 15.85 13.13
CA ALA A 96 0.80 16.91 13.51
C ALA A 96 1.60 17.41 12.31
N ILE A 97 2.01 18.68 12.36
CA ILE A 97 2.77 19.34 11.28
C ILE A 97 4.13 19.78 11.82
N VAL A 98 5.20 19.48 11.10
CA VAL A 98 6.54 19.99 11.37
C VAL A 98 6.92 20.98 10.27
N MET A 99 6.94 22.26 10.62
CA MET A 99 7.50 23.31 9.76
C MET A 99 9.01 23.34 9.93
N VAL A 100 9.75 23.14 8.84
CA VAL A 100 11.21 23.13 8.82
C VAL A 100 11.70 24.44 8.23
N VAL A 101 12.57 25.13 8.96
CA VAL A 101 13.26 26.35 8.54
C VAL A 101 14.78 26.15 8.65
N ASP A 102 15.56 26.99 7.96
CA ASP A 102 17.02 26.96 8.03
C ASP A 102 17.53 28.06 8.95
N ALA A 103 18.20 27.69 10.05
CA ALA A 103 18.78 28.59 11.05
C ALA A 103 19.77 29.59 10.47
N ARG A 104 20.40 29.25 9.34
CA ARG A 104 21.43 30.08 8.69
C ARG A 104 20.83 31.10 7.73
N SER A 105 19.52 31.02 7.46
CA SER A 105 18.82 31.91 6.54
C SER A 105 17.98 32.91 7.32
N GLU A 106 17.89 34.14 6.82
CA GLU A 106 16.92 35.11 7.35
C GLU A 106 15.48 34.61 7.12
N GLN A 107 14.58 35.05 7.99
CA GLN A 107 13.15 34.79 7.85
C GLN A 107 12.63 35.46 6.58
N ALA A 108 12.16 34.65 5.64
CA ALA A 108 11.59 35.15 4.41
C ALA A 108 10.07 35.33 4.57
N ALA A 109 9.46 36.28 3.85
CA ALA A 109 8.00 36.48 3.84
C ALA A 109 7.19 35.19 3.61
N PRO A 110 7.61 34.23 2.74
CA PRO A 110 6.91 32.95 2.59
C PRO A 110 6.89 32.08 3.85
N ASP A 111 7.88 32.17 4.74
CA ASP A 111 7.88 31.42 6.00
C ASP A 111 6.81 31.98 6.95
N ILE A 112 6.66 33.30 7.00
CA ILE A 112 5.64 34.00 7.80
C ILE A 112 4.23 33.63 7.31
N ASP A 113 4.01 33.65 5.99
CA ASP A 113 2.72 33.32 5.40
C ASP A 113 2.37 31.84 5.59
N LEU A 114 3.36 30.95 5.45
CA LEU A 114 3.20 29.54 5.74
C LEU A 114 2.85 29.32 7.22
N ALA A 115 3.59 29.92 8.16
CA ALA A 115 3.30 29.80 9.59
C ALA A 115 1.87 30.23 9.93
N ARG A 116 1.40 31.37 9.38
CA ARG A 116 0.02 31.85 9.54
C ARG A 116 -1.03 30.89 8.96
N LEU A 117 -0.73 30.23 7.85
CA LEU A 117 -1.61 29.22 7.27
C LEU A 117 -1.66 27.97 8.16
N LEU A 118 -0.52 27.49 8.64
CA LEU A 118 -0.43 26.30 9.48
C LEU A 118 -1.12 26.51 10.84
N LEU A 119 -0.93 27.67 11.47
CA LEU A 119 -1.59 27.99 12.75
C LEU A 119 -3.12 28.04 12.62
N ARG A 120 -3.66 28.45 11.46
CA ARG A 120 -5.11 28.43 11.18
C ARG A 120 -5.68 27.04 10.91
N SER A 121 -4.83 26.02 10.72
CA SER A 121 -5.29 24.65 10.44
C SER A 121 -5.95 23.95 11.63
N GLY A 122 -5.75 24.47 12.85
CA GLY A 122 -6.21 23.83 14.09
C GLY A 122 -5.45 22.56 14.47
N ARG A 123 -4.41 22.19 13.72
CA ARG A 123 -3.54 21.04 14.02
C ARG A 123 -2.33 21.49 14.87
N PRO A 124 -1.74 20.60 15.68
CA PRO A 124 -0.49 20.90 16.37
C PRO A 124 0.65 21.16 15.38
N VAL A 125 1.31 22.32 15.51
CA VAL A 125 2.44 22.73 14.67
C VAL A 125 3.72 22.79 15.50
N PHE A 126 4.78 22.22 14.96
CA PHE A 126 6.13 22.17 15.53
C PHE A 126 7.07 22.90 14.58
N LEU A 127 7.95 23.74 15.11
CA LEU A 127 8.93 24.48 14.33
C LEU A 127 10.31 23.86 14.51
N ALA A 128 10.77 23.14 13.50
CA ALA A 128 12.10 22.54 13.44
C ALA A 128 13.07 23.52 12.76
N ILE A 129 13.94 24.12 13.56
CA ILE A 129 14.94 25.10 13.11
C ILE A 129 16.22 24.32 12.80
N ASN A 130 16.39 23.99 11.53
CA ASN A 130 17.39 23.05 11.06
C ASN A 130 18.75 23.71 10.79
N LYS A 131 19.81 22.90 10.69
CA LYS A 131 21.22 23.31 10.49
C LYS A 131 21.86 24.03 11.70
N VAL A 132 21.37 23.74 12.90
CA VAL A 132 22.00 24.10 14.18
C VAL A 132 22.97 22.98 14.57
N ASP A 133 24.19 23.05 14.04
CA ASP A 133 25.18 21.96 14.15
C ASP A 133 26.03 22.05 15.43
N SER A 134 26.01 23.20 16.11
CA SER A 134 26.78 23.45 17.34
C SER A 134 26.02 24.32 18.34
N GLU A 135 26.42 24.27 19.62
CA GLU A 135 25.82 25.08 20.71
C GLU A 135 25.87 26.59 20.42
N LYS A 136 26.93 27.05 19.75
CA LYS A 136 27.09 28.46 19.39
C LYS A 136 26.02 28.97 18.42
N GLN A 137 25.31 28.06 17.74
CA GLN A 137 24.26 28.39 16.78
C GLN A 137 22.85 28.31 17.39
N GLU A 138 22.71 27.93 18.66
CA GLU A 138 21.39 27.87 19.31
C GLU A 138 20.74 29.26 19.42
N SER A 139 21.54 30.32 19.55
CA SER A 139 21.05 31.70 19.54
C SER A 139 20.37 32.09 18.22
N LEU A 140 20.73 31.48 17.09
CA LEU A 140 20.08 31.72 15.79
C LEU A 140 18.63 31.22 15.77
N ALA A 141 18.26 30.31 16.68
CA ALA A 141 16.91 29.80 16.79
C ALA A 141 15.94 30.82 17.41
N GLU A 142 16.46 31.77 18.20
CA GLU A 142 15.65 32.76 18.92
C GLU A 142 14.92 33.71 17.97
N ASP A 143 15.53 34.05 16.83
CA ASP A 143 14.94 34.94 15.84
C ASP A 143 13.59 34.41 15.34
N PHE A 144 13.45 33.08 15.22
CA PHE A 144 12.27 32.42 14.66
C PHE A 144 11.06 32.37 15.60
N ARG A 145 11.18 32.85 16.85
CA ARG A 145 10.02 33.02 17.75
C ARG A 145 8.94 33.92 17.17
N ASN A 146 9.33 34.86 16.30
CA ASN A 146 8.42 35.80 15.64
C ASN A 146 7.42 35.13 14.69
N LEU A 147 7.62 33.85 14.32
CA LEU A 147 6.67 33.07 13.52
C LEU A 147 5.41 32.67 14.28
N GLY A 148 5.36 32.90 15.61
CA GLY A 148 4.17 32.65 16.43
C GLY A 148 3.89 31.16 16.72
N ILE A 149 4.82 30.27 16.39
CA ILE A 149 4.76 28.84 16.74
C ILE A 149 5.50 28.64 18.06
N SER A 150 4.78 28.24 19.11
CA SER A 150 5.34 28.13 20.47
C SER A 150 6.26 26.92 20.69
N ARG A 151 6.19 25.91 19.83
CA ARG A 151 6.93 24.65 19.97
C ARG A 151 8.15 24.66 19.04
N LEU A 152 9.22 25.32 19.49
CA LEU A 152 10.46 25.48 18.73
C LEU A 152 11.49 24.42 19.11
N PHE A 153 12.15 23.83 18.11
CA PHE A 153 13.17 22.81 18.26
C PHE A 153 14.38 23.14 17.37
N PRO A 154 15.49 23.63 17.95
CA PRO A 154 16.74 23.73 17.21
C PRO A 154 17.27 22.32 16.94
N ILE A 155 17.49 22.00 15.66
CA ILE A 155 17.93 20.67 15.24
C ILE A 155 19.09 20.75 14.24
N SER A 156 19.87 19.67 14.20
CA SER A 156 20.67 19.31 13.03
C SER A 156 20.13 18.00 12.48
N ALA A 157 19.36 18.07 11.39
CA ALA A 157 18.90 16.88 10.69
C ALA A 157 20.07 16.06 10.12
N GLU A 158 21.19 16.70 9.82
CA GLU A 158 22.38 16.03 9.28
C GLU A 158 23.15 15.26 10.37
N HIS A 159 23.37 15.87 11.53
CA HIS A 159 24.15 15.28 12.63
C HIS A 159 23.31 14.60 13.71
N GLY A 160 21.99 14.85 13.74
CA GLY A 160 21.04 14.23 14.66
C GLY A 160 20.80 14.99 15.96
N ARG A 161 21.41 16.16 16.16
CA ARG A 161 21.22 17.03 17.33
C ARG A 161 19.77 17.53 17.40
N GLY A 162 19.15 17.52 18.58
CA GLY A 162 17.81 18.10 18.81
C GLY A 162 16.63 17.29 18.24
N VAL A 163 16.90 16.23 17.46
CA VAL A 163 15.85 15.45 16.78
C VAL A 163 15.10 14.55 17.76
N ALA A 164 15.76 14.09 18.83
CA ALA A 164 15.13 13.27 19.85
C ALA A 164 14.07 14.06 20.63
N GLU A 165 14.36 15.30 20.96
CA GLU A 165 13.51 16.25 21.67
C GLU A 165 12.29 16.62 20.82
N LEU A 166 12.50 16.87 19.51
CA LEU A 166 11.42 17.05 18.54
C LEU A 166 10.50 15.82 18.49
N LEU A 167 11.08 14.62 18.44
CA LEU A 167 10.34 13.35 18.40
C LEU A 167 9.56 13.05 19.68
N ASP A 168 10.15 13.35 20.83
CA ASP A 168 9.49 13.23 22.14
C ASP A 168 8.23 14.11 22.17
N ALA A 169 8.36 15.39 21.84
CA ALA A 169 7.25 16.34 21.83
C ALA A 169 6.17 15.98 20.80
N LEU A 170 6.57 15.45 19.63
CA LEU A 170 5.65 14.93 18.62
C LEU A 170 4.84 13.78 19.20
N VAL A 171 5.49 12.75 19.74
CA VAL A 171 4.84 11.54 20.26
C VAL A 171 3.91 11.82 21.45
N GLU A 172 4.27 12.78 22.31
CA GLU A 172 3.43 13.25 23.42
C GLU A 172 2.16 13.97 22.96
N THR A 173 2.22 14.69 21.84
CA THR A 173 1.10 15.47 21.31
C THR A 173 0.19 14.64 20.42
N LEU A 174 0.78 13.70 19.68
CA LEU A 174 0.00 12.80 18.85
C LEU A 174 -1.06 12.14 19.73
N PRO A 175 -2.31 12.01 19.22
CA PRO A 175 -3.34 11.30 19.96
C PRO A 175 -2.74 9.99 20.45
N GLU A 176 -2.95 9.66 21.73
CA GLU A 176 -2.60 8.33 22.21
C GLU A 176 -3.07 7.34 21.17
N THR A 177 -2.24 6.36 20.83
CA THR A 177 -2.67 5.23 20.00
C THR A 177 -3.85 4.61 20.72
N GLY A 178 -5.03 5.13 20.41
CA GLY A 178 -6.28 4.76 21.00
C GLY A 178 -6.43 3.32 20.61
N THR A 179 -6.40 2.45 21.61
CA THR A 179 -7.17 1.24 21.54
C THR A 179 -8.61 1.68 21.60
N GLU A 180 -9.14 2.21 20.48
CA GLU A 180 -10.58 2.17 20.30
C GLU A 180 -10.90 0.67 20.34
N PRO A 181 -11.67 0.19 21.33
CA PRO A 181 -12.27 -1.12 21.18
C PRO A 181 -13.07 -1.02 19.89
N GLU A 182 -12.72 -1.81 18.88
CA GLU A 182 -13.71 -2.13 17.87
C GLU A 182 -14.94 -2.60 18.67
N PRO A 183 -16.15 -2.08 18.39
CA PRO A 183 -17.33 -2.80 18.79
C PRO A 183 -17.05 -4.25 18.38
N GLU A 184 -17.21 -5.22 19.28
CA GLU A 184 -16.97 -6.66 19.00
C GLU A 184 -17.68 -7.16 17.72
N ASN A 185 -18.57 -6.32 17.16
CA ASN A 185 -19.39 -6.55 15.99
C ASN A 185 -19.24 -5.49 14.86
N ALA A 186 -18.24 -4.61 14.87
CA ALA A 186 -17.97 -3.75 13.72
C ALA A 186 -17.31 -4.58 12.61
N PRO A 187 -17.91 -4.70 11.43
CA PRO A 187 -17.28 -5.46 10.37
C PRO A 187 -15.98 -4.81 9.95
N ALA A 188 -14.88 -5.57 10.02
CA ALA A 188 -13.61 -5.19 9.43
C ALA A 188 -13.84 -4.76 7.97
N GLU A 189 -13.73 -3.46 7.73
CA GLU A 189 -13.94 -2.89 6.40
C GLU A 189 -12.78 -3.32 5.50
N VAL A 190 -13.10 -3.96 4.37
CA VAL A 190 -12.11 -4.41 3.39
C VAL A 190 -12.06 -3.41 2.24
N LYS A 191 -10.89 -2.79 2.03
CA LYS A 191 -10.70 -1.84 0.93
C LYS A 191 -10.27 -2.58 -0.33
N VAL A 192 -10.98 -2.38 -1.43
CA VAL A 192 -10.81 -3.12 -2.68
C VAL A 192 -10.59 -2.16 -3.84
N ALA A 193 -9.45 -2.26 -4.52
CA ALA A 193 -9.17 -1.56 -5.77
C ALA A 193 -9.58 -2.42 -6.97
N ILE A 194 -10.10 -1.80 -8.04
CA ILE A 194 -10.34 -2.46 -9.33
C ILE A 194 -9.33 -1.91 -10.34
N ILE A 195 -8.36 -2.73 -10.74
CA ILE A 195 -7.25 -2.35 -11.62
C ILE A 195 -7.27 -3.17 -12.91
N GLY A 196 -6.54 -2.72 -13.93
CA GLY A 196 -6.42 -3.42 -15.22
C GLY A 196 -6.42 -2.46 -16.40
N HIS A 197 -6.08 -2.95 -17.60
CA HIS A 197 -6.04 -2.15 -18.83
C HIS A 197 -7.38 -1.41 -19.11
N PRO A 198 -7.39 -0.26 -19.82
CA PRO A 198 -8.62 0.35 -20.32
C PRO A 198 -9.56 -0.65 -21.03
N ASN A 199 -10.88 -0.43 -20.99
CA ASN A 199 -11.89 -1.22 -21.71
C ASN A 199 -12.03 -2.73 -21.36
N VAL A 200 -11.26 -3.26 -20.41
CA VAL A 200 -11.43 -4.64 -19.87
C VAL A 200 -12.75 -4.85 -19.10
N GLY A 201 -13.52 -3.77 -18.88
CA GLY A 201 -14.85 -3.83 -18.25
C GLY A 201 -14.88 -3.51 -16.76
N LYS A 202 -13.90 -2.79 -16.22
CA LYS A 202 -13.85 -2.34 -14.80
C LYS A 202 -15.12 -1.63 -14.35
N SER A 203 -15.64 -0.69 -15.14
CA SER A 203 -16.85 0.09 -14.80
C SER A 203 -18.11 -0.76 -14.81
N THR A 204 -18.22 -1.67 -15.77
CA THR A 204 -19.30 -2.64 -15.81
C THR A 204 -19.25 -3.55 -14.59
N LEU A 205 -18.06 -4.03 -14.21
CA LEU A 205 -17.87 -4.86 -13.02
C LEU A 205 -18.24 -4.10 -11.74
N LEU A 206 -17.75 -2.87 -11.56
CA LEU A 206 -18.08 -2.05 -10.40
C LEU A 206 -19.60 -1.87 -10.27
N ASN A 207 -20.28 -1.46 -11.35
CA ASN A 207 -21.73 -1.28 -11.34
C ASN A 207 -22.47 -2.57 -10.97
N ARG A 208 -22.00 -3.73 -11.44
CA ARG A 208 -22.58 -5.03 -11.03
C ARG A 208 -22.33 -5.32 -9.56
N LEU A 209 -21.13 -5.06 -9.06
CA LEU A 209 -20.80 -5.30 -7.66
C LEU A 209 -21.63 -4.40 -6.74
N THR A 210 -21.86 -3.14 -7.10
CA THR A 210 -22.66 -2.21 -6.29
C THR A 210 -24.16 -2.47 -6.39
N ASN A 211 -24.69 -2.82 -7.57
CA ASN A 211 -26.12 -3.04 -7.78
C ASN A 211 -26.61 -4.45 -7.41
N SER A 212 -25.72 -5.45 -7.28
CA SER A 212 -26.11 -6.84 -6.94
C SER A 212 -26.35 -7.05 -5.44
N SER A 213 -25.90 -6.13 -4.61
CA SER A 213 -26.24 -6.06 -3.18
C SER A 213 -27.44 -5.15 -2.97
N ARG A 214 -28.35 -5.52 -2.05
CA ARG A 214 -29.24 -4.58 -1.35
C ARG A 214 -28.38 -3.64 -0.49
N ALA A 215 -27.54 -2.84 -1.14
CA ALA A 215 -26.62 -1.94 -0.50
C ALA A 215 -27.45 -0.84 0.15
N ILE A 216 -27.39 -0.76 1.48
CA ILE A 216 -27.65 0.50 2.15
C ILE A 216 -26.45 1.38 1.78
N VAL A 217 -26.58 2.10 0.66
CA VAL A 217 -25.70 3.22 0.33
C VAL A 217 -25.97 4.24 1.42
N SER A 218 -25.06 4.39 2.37
CA SER A 218 -25.20 5.39 3.42
C SER A 218 -24.60 6.71 2.93
N PRO A 219 -25.40 7.77 2.70
CA PRO A 219 -24.91 9.08 2.33
C PRO A 219 -24.52 9.89 3.57
N LEU A 220 -23.87 9.28 4.56
CA LEU A 220 -23.50 9.99 5.80
C LEU A 220 -22.58 11.18 5.46
N PRO A 221 -23.01 12.43 5.68
CA PRO A 221 -22.18 13.61 5.44
C PRO A 221 -21.06 13.62 6.48
N GLY A 222 -19.80 13.54 6.03
CA GLY A 222 -18.64 13.53 6.93
C GLY A 222 -17.47 12.66 6.49
N THR A 223 -17.62 11.82 5.45
CA THR A 223 -16.48 11.12 4.84
C THR A 223 -15.74 12.09 3.92
N THR A 224 -14.57 12.53 4.34
CA THR A 224 -13.76 13.63 3.78
C THR A 224 -13.58 13.59 2.26
N ARG A 225 -14.38 14.42 1.59
CA ARG A 225 -14.15 15.32 0.43
C ARG A 225 -13.34 14.96 -0.82
N ASP A 226 -12.63 13.84 -0.94
CA ASP A 226 -11.94 13.50 -2.21
C ASP A 226 -11.75 11.98 -2.44
N ALA A 227 -12.84 11.26 -2.69
CA ALA A 227 -12.92 10.11 -3.60
C ALA A 227 -14.37 9.59 -3.61
N VAL A 228 -14.91 9.35 -4.80
CA VAL A 228 -16.23 8.70 -4.98
C VAL A 228 -16.04 7.22 -4.65
N ASP A 229 -15.93 6.86 -3.38
CA ASP A 229 -15.80 5.47 -2.94
C ASP A 229 -17.20 4.86 -2.77
N GLU A 230 -17.37 3.61 -3.20
CA GLU A 230 -18.65 2.90 -3.10
C GLU A 230 -18.57 1.84 -1.99
N ILE A 231 -19.52 1.84 -1.06
CA ILE A 231 -19.54 0.90 0.06
C ILE A 231 -20.62 -0.15 -0.18
N VAL A 232 -20.24 -1.42 -0.18
CA VAL A 232 -21.13 -2.57 -0.25
C VAL A 232 -21.13 -3.28 1.09
N ALA A 233 -22.28 -3.29 1.77
CA ALA A 233 -22.50 -4.07 2.98
C ALA A 233 -23.19 -5.40 2.64
N ARG A 234 -22.59 -6.53 3.05
CA ARG A 234 -23.14 -7.87 2.80
C ARG A 234 -22.74 -8.83 3.91
N ALA A 235 -23.68 -9.64 4.41
CA ALA A 235 -23.42 -10.72 5.36
C ALA A 235 -22.61 -10.26 6.59
N GLY A 236 -22.92 -9.07 7.12
CA GLY A 236 -22.19 -8.48 8.24
C GLY A 236 -20.74 -8.09 7.91
N ARG A 237 -20.40 -7.87 6.63
CA ARG A 237 -19.09 -7.38 6.14
C ARG A 237 -19.26 -6.11 5.32
N ARG A 238 -18.31 -5.18 5.44
CA ARG A 238 -18.27 -3.94 4.65
C ARG A 238 -17.10 -3.98 3.68
N ILE A 239 -17.40 -3.82 2.39
CA ILE A 239 -16.41 -3.74 1.32
C ILE A 239 -16.46 -2.33 0.76
N ARG A 240 -15.34 -1.61 0.80
CA ARG A 240 -15.19 -0.30 0.17
C ARG A 240 -14.45 -0.45 -1.15
N PHE A 241 -15.09 -0.11 -2.24
CA PHE A 241 -14.43 0.02 -3.54
C PHE A 241 -13.84 1.42 -3.66
N ILE A 242 -12.51 1.47 -3.76
CA ILE A 242 -11.78 2.74 -3.76
C ILE A 242 -11.68 3.36 -5.16
N ASP A 243 -11.72 4.70 -5.20
CA ASP A 243 -11.57 5.57 -6.37
C ASP A 243 -12.41 5.13 -7.59
N THR A 244 -13.73 5.11 -7.41
CA THR A 244 -14.66 4.79 -8.50
C THR A 244 -14.81 5.90 -9.54
N ALA A 245 -14.29 7.10 -9.25
CA ALA A 245 -14.36 8.25 -10.15
C ALA A 245 -13.52 8.02 -11.43
N GLY A 246 -12.33 7.44 -11.31
CA GLY A 246 -11.49 7.05 -12.45
C GLY A 246 -12.13 5.96 -13.32
N ILE A 247 -12.97 5.11 -12.72
CA ILE A 247 -13.70 4.06 -13.42
C ILE A 247 -14.94 4.61 -14.16
N ARG A 248 -15.61 5.64 -13.62
CA ARG A 248 -16.83 6.23 -14.20
C ARG A 248 -16.57 7.26 -15.31
N ARG A 249 -15.38 7.89 -15.38
CA ARG A 249 -15.00 8.80 -16.47
C ARG A 249 -14.70 8.02 -17.76
N LYS A 250 -15.73 7.79 -18.58
CA LYS A 250 -15.56 7.27 -19.95
C LYS A 250 -14.78 8.26 -20.80
N GLY A 251 -13.67 7.80 -21.39
CA GLY A 251 -13.15 8.27 -22.68
C GLY A 251 -12.66 9.72 -22.77
N LYS A 252 -11.35 9.89 -22.99
CA LYS A 252 -10.79 10.63 -24.14
C LYS A 252 -9.28 10.39 -24.20
N THR A 253 -8.80 10.23 -25.45
CA THR A 253 -7.40 10.06 -25.93
C THR A 253 -6.62 8.77 -25.60
N ARG A 254 -6.17 8.08 -26.65
CA ARG A 254 -5.63 6.69 -26.65
C ARG A 254 -4.16 6.57 -26.20
N LEU A 255 -3.33 7.60 -26.40
CA LEU A 255 -1.89 7.56 -26.07
C LEU A 255 -1.52 8.12 -24.67
N MET A 256 -2.32 9.04 -24.11
CA MET A 256 -2.09 9.57 -22.74
C MET A 256 -2.57 8.59 -21.65
N ALA A 257 -3.44 7.64 -22.02
CA ALA A 257 -4.17 6.78 -21.09
C ALA A 257 -3.33 5.68 -20.45
N GLU A 258 -2.28 5.18 -21.10
CA GLU A 258 -1.50 4.03 -20.59
C GLU A 258 -0.58 4.40 -19.43
N LYS A 259 0.20 5.49 -19.57
CA LYS A 259 1.04 6.01 -18.49
C LYS A 259 0.20 6.51 -17.31
N LEU A 260 -0.92 7.18 -17.60
CA LEU A 260 -1.86 7.62 -16.56
C LEU A 260 -2.57 6.44 -15.88
N ALA A 261 -2.83 5.33 -16.58
CA ALA A 261 -3.43 4.14 -15.99
C ALA A 261 -2.51 3.51 -14.93
N VAL A 262 -1.19 3.49 -15.18
CA VAL A 262 -0.22 3.01 -14.19
C VAL A 262 -0.18 3.94 -12.98
N VAL A 263 -0.04 5.26 -13.18
CA VAL A 263 0.00 6.25 -12.08
C VAL A 263 -1.29 6.21 -11.24
N MET A 264 -2.45 6.11 -11.88
CA MET A 264 -3.74 5.98 -11.18
C MET A 264 -3.84 4.65 -10.44
N ALA A 265 -3.43 3.54 -11.07
CA ALA A 265 -3.37 2.24 -10.39
C ALA A 265 -2.46 2.30 -9.16
N ARG A 266 -1.34 3.05 -9.21
CA ARG A 266 -0.46 3.25 -8.06
C ARG A 266 -1.17 3.91 -6.89
N LYS A 267 -1.76 5.08 -7.15
CA LYS A 267 -2.53 5.84 -6.15
C LYS A 267 -3.66 5.00 -5.53
N HIS A 268 -4.38 4.23 -6.34
CA HIS A 268 -5.46 3.36 -5.85
C HIS A 268 -4.89 2.29 -4.93
N LEU A 269 -3.89 1.57 -5.40
CA LEU A 269 -3.33 0.44 -4.68
C LEU A 269 -2.73 0.81 -3.33
N GLU A 270 -2.22 2.03 -3.15
CA GLU A 270 -1.68 2.50 -1.86
C GLU A 270 -2.68 2.44 -0.70
N SER A 271 -3.98 2.56 -0.97
CA SER A 271 -5.03 2.56 0.06
C SER A 271 -5.84 1.27 0.13
N ALA A 272 -5.59 0.29 -0.74
CA ALA A 272 -6.36 -0.95 -0.85
C ALA A 272 -5.82 -2.12 -0.01
N ASP A 273 -6.67 -2.99 0.52
CA ASP A 273 -6.20 -4.28 1.05
C ASP A 273 -6.07 -5.32 -0.07
N ILE A 274 -7.01 -5.29 -1.01
CA ILE A 274 -7.16 -6.24 -2.11
C ILE A 274 -7.23 -5.50 -3.45
N ALA A 275 -6.51 -6.00 -4.43
CA ALA A 275 -6.55 -5.58 -5.82
C ALA A 275 -7.29 -6.62 -6.67
N LEU A 276 -8.37 -6.19 -7.33
CA LEU A 276 -9.03 -6.97 -8.37
C LEU A 276 -8.38 -6.62 -9.72
N LEU A 277 -7.49 -7.49 -10.19
CA LEU A 277 -6.86 -7.36 -11.50
C LEU A 277 -7.82 -7.87 -12.57
N VAL A 278 -8.49 -6.96 -13.27
CA VAL A 278 -9.45 -7.30 -14.31
C VAL A 278 -8.73 -7.46 -15.64
N LEU A 279 -8.84 -8.64 -16.22
CA LEU A 279 -8.29 -9.01 -17.53
C LEU A 279 -9.42 -9.28 -18.52
N ASP A 280 -9.18 -9.01 -19.78
CA ASP A 280 -10.09 -9.39 -20.86
C ASP A 280 -9.78 -10.81 -21.36
N ALA A 281 -10.76 -11.71 -21.24
CA ALA A 281 -10.65 -13.08 -21.72
C ALA A 281 -10.27 -13.17 -23.22
N THR A 282 -10.66 -12.18 -24.02
CA THR A 282 -10.46 -12.19 -25.48
C THR A 282 -9.10 -11.67 -25.92
N GLU A 283 -8.42 -10.89 -25.07
CA GLU A 283 -7.15 -10.23 -25.40
C GLU A 283 -5.95 -10.83 -24.65
N GLY A 284 -6.19 -11.60 -23.59
CA GLY A 284 -5.10 -12.23 -22.81
C GLY A 284 -4.41 -11.26 -21.88
N VAL A 285 -3.17 -11.60 -21.48
CA VAL A 285 -2.34 -10.75 -20.62
C VAL A 285 -1.47 -9.85 -21.49
N SER A 286 -1.71 -8.54 -21.44
CA SER A 286 -0.82 -7.56 -22.07
C SER A 286 0.39 -7.25 -21.18
N ALA A 287 1.40 -6.59 -21.75
CA ALA A 287 2.54 -6.08 -20.98
C ALA A 287 2.11 -5.06 -19.91
N LEU A 288 1.08 -4.24 -20.20
CA LEU A 288 0.54 -3.29 -19.23
C LEU A 288 -0.15 -4.00 -18.06
N ASP A 289 -0.89 -5.08 -18.33
CA ASP A 289 -1.52 -5.87 -17.26
C ASP A 289 -0.47 -6.49 -16.34
N ALA A 290 0.62 -7.01 -16.91
CA ALA A 290 1.75 -7.53 -16.15
C ALA A 290 2.42 -6.44 -15.29
N ALA A 291 2.60 -5.23 -15.81
CA ALA A 291 3.16 -4.10 -15.06
C ALA A 291 2.25 -3.66 -13.90
N ILE A 292 0.95 -3.51 -14.15
CA ILE A 292 -0.06 -3.16 -13.13
C ILE A 292 -0.12 -4.25 -12.05
N ALA A 293 -0.08 -5.52 -12.46
CA ALA A 293 -0.04 -6.68 -11.58
C ALA A 293 1.24 -6.71 -10.70
N GLY A 294 2.40 -6.41 -11.31
CA GLY A 294 3.68 -6.33 -10.63
C GLY A 294 3.66 -5.28 -9.52
N TYR A 295 3.16 -4.08 -9.84
CA TYR A 295 3.05 -3.02 -8.84
C TYR A 295 2.11 -3.38 -7.68
N ALA A 296 0.97 -4.06 -7.95
CA ALA A 296 0.08 -4.54 -6.90
C ALA A 296 0.77 -5.55 -5.96
N HIS A 297 1.56 -6.47 -6.52
CA HIS A 297 2.35 -7.44 -5.76
C HIS A 297 3.42 -6.75 -4.90
N GLU A 298 4.22 -5.87 -5.50
CA GLU A 298 5.30 -5.15 -4.84
C GLU A 298 4.80 -4.23 -3.73
N SER A 299 3.60 -3.66 -3.90
CA SER A 299 2.91 -2.85 -2.89
C SER A 299 2.30 -3.68 -1.74
N GLY A 300 2.55 -5.00 -1.71
CA GLY A 300 2.09 -5.90 -0.67
C GLY A 300 0.57 -6.11 -0.66
N ARG A 301 -0.13 -5.81 -1.76
CA ARG A 301 -1.58 -5.93 -1.86
C ARG A 301 -1.94 -7.37 -2.15
N SER A 302 -3.06 -7.81 -1.58
CA SER A 302 -3.63 -9.10 -1.95
C SER A 302 -4.19 -8.98 -3.36
N VAL A 303 -4.07 -10.01 -4.19
CA VAL A 303 -4.47 -9.94 -5.59
C VAL A 303 -5.48 -11.04 -5.89
N VAL A 304 -6.55 -10.66 -6.58
CA VAL A 304 -7.52 -11.58 -7.19
C VAL A 304 -7.54 -11.27 -8.69
N ILE A 305 -7.29 -12.28 -9.51
CA ILE A 305 -7.33 -12.15 -10.97
C ILE A 305 -8.76 -12.39 -11.43
N VAL A 306 -9.35 -11.41 -12.09
CA VAL A 306 -10.73 -11.44 -12.58
C VAL A 306 -10.70 -11.47 -14.10
N VAL A 307 -10.99 -12.63 -14.69
CA VAL A 307 -11.06 -12.83 -16.13
C VAL A 307 -12.47 -12.49 -16.59
N ASN A 308 -12.65 -11.31 -17.18
CA ASN A 308 -13.94 -10.78 -17.61
C ASN A 308 -14.22 -11.11 -19.09
N LYS A 309 -15.49 -10.93 -19.51
CA LYS A 309 -15.99 -11.25 -20.87
C LYS A 309 -15.88 -12.74 -21.23
N TRP A 310 -15.90 -13.62 -20.24
CA TRP A 310 -15.82 -15.07 -20.45
C TRP A 310 -16.99 -15.64 -21.28
N ASP A 311 -18.12 -14.91 -21.33
CA ASP A 311 -19.25 -15.25 -22.18
C ASP A 311 -18.93 -15.19 -23.67
N LEU A 312 -18.00 -14.33 -24.10
CA LEU A 312 -17.58 -14.22 -25.50
C LEU A 312 -16.74 -15.43 -25.93
N VAL A 313 -15.93 -15.95 -25.02
CA VAL A 313 -15.12 -17.16 -25.25
C VAL A 313 -16.03 -18.40 -25.30
N THR A 314 -16.93 -18.53 -24.33
CA THR A 314 -17.82 -19.70 -24.24
C THR A 314 -18.91 -19.74 -25.32
N SER A 315 -19.32 -18.59 -25.87
CA SER A 315 -20.24 -18.51 -27.00
C SER A 315 -19.56 -18.73 -28.37
N GLY A 316 -18.23 -18.85 -28.40
CA GLY A 316 -17.45 -18.96 -29.64
C GLY A 316 -17.37 -17.66 -30.46
N GLN A 317 -17.85 -16.53 -29.90
CA GLN A 317 -17.74 -15.20 -30.51
C GLN A 317 -16.31 -14.66 -30.49
N ALA A 318 -15.51 -15.10 -29.52
CA ALA A 318 -14.09 -14.83 -29.44
C ALA A 318 -13.32 -16.14 -29.23
N ARG A 319 -12.14 -16.25 -29.84
CA ARG A 319 -11.24 -17.40 -29.61
C ARG A 319 -10.45 -17.16 -28.33
N ALA A 320 -10.38 -18.15 -27.45
CA ALA A 320 -9.36 -18.14 -26.40
C ALA A 320 -7.97 -18.18 -27.06
N ILE A 321 -7.03 -17.40 -26.53
CA ILE A 321 -5.66 -17.35 -27.09
C ILE A 321 -5.03 -18.74 -27.00
N GLY A 322 -4.66 -19.30 -28.15
CA GLY A 322 -4.02 -20.62 -28.26
C GLY A 322 -4.90 -21.75 -28.84
N GLU A 323 -6.09 -21.46 -29.34
CA GLU A 323 -6.84 -22.43 -30.16
C GLU A 323 -6.40 -22.42 -31.63
N ALA A 324 -5.97 -23.60 -32.12
CA ALA A 324 -5.92 -23.89 -33.54
C ALA A 324 -7.34 -23.82 -34.13
N LYS A 325 -7.48 -23.25 -35.34
CA LYS A 325 -8.75 -23.07 -36.08
C LYS A 325 -9.71 -24.26 -35.91
N GLY A 326 -10.92 -24.01 -35.38
CA GLY A 326 -12.12 -24.73 -35.83
C GLY A 326 -12.97 -25.53 -34.83
N ARG A 327 -12.91 -25.35 -33.51
CA ARG A 327 -13.80 -26.10 -32.59
C ARG A 327 -14.72 -25.15 -31.80
N ARG A 328 -16.04 -25.41 -31.87
CA ARG A 328 -17.04 -24.78 -31.00
C ARG A 328 -16.84 -25.27 -29.56
N VAL A 329 -17.01 -24.38 -28.59
CA VAL A 329 -17.04 -24.75 -27.16
C VAL A 329 -18.35 -25.47 -26.87
N GLU A 330 -18.32 -26.79 -26.71
CA GLU A 330 -19.44 -27.57 -26.18
C GLU A 330 -19.56 -27.35 -24.67
N GLU A 331 -20.78 -27.39 -24.12
CA GLU A 331 -21.03 -27.15 -22.68
C GLU A 331 -20.20 -28.05 -21.75
N SER A 332 -19.93 -29.28 -22.18
CA SER A 332 -19.12 -30.28 -21.49
C SER A 332 -17.62 -29.91 -21.38
N ARG A 333 -17.13 -28.94 -22.18
CA ARG A 333 -15.71 -28.53 -22.25
C ARG A 333 -15.40 -27.19 -21.56
N ARG A 334 -16.42 -26.50 -21.02
CA ARG A 334 -16.21 -25.21 -20.32
C ARG A 334 -15.19 -25.30 -19.17
N GLY A 335 -15.14 -26.43 -18.45
CA GLY A 335 -14.17 -26.65 -17.37
C GLY A 335 -12.73 -26.86 -17.85
N SER A 336 -12.55 -27.52 -19.00
CA SER A 336 -11.20 -27.70 -19.59
C SER A 336 -10.63 -26.39 -20.12
N ASP A 337 -11.47 -25.52 -20.69
CA ASP A 337 -11.04 -24.25 -21.28
C ASP A 337 -10.62 -23.25 -20.20
N GLN A 338 -11.37 -23.17 -19.09
CA GLN A 338 -10.97 -22.37 -17.93
C GLN A 338 -9.64 -22.84 -17.34
N SER A 339 -9.44 -24.16 -17.23
CA SER A 339 -8.20 -24.74 -16.69
C SER A 339 -7.00 -24.42 -17.58
N ARG A 340 -7.18 -24.52 -18.90
CA ARG A 340 -6.13 -24.18 -19.89
C ARG A 340 -5.79 -22.69 -19.87
N TYR A 341 -6.79 -21.81 -19.87
CA TYR A 341 -6.58 -20.37 -19.78
C TYR A 341 -5.90 -19.98 -18.46
N ALA A 342 -6.33 -20.56 -17.33
CA ALA A 342 -5.70 -20.35 -16.04
C ALA A 342 -4.24 -20.82 -16.02
N GLN A 343 -3.90 -21.89 -16.71
CA GLN A 343 -2.51 -22.36 -16.84
C GLN A 343 -1.66 -21.35 -17.63
N GLN A 344 -2.16 -20.82 -18.75
CA GLN A 344 -1.49 -19.78 -19.52
C GLN A 344 -1.30 -18.49 -18.71
N LEU A 345 -2.35 -18.05 -17.99
CA LEU A 345 -2.27 -16.92 -17.07
C LEU A 345 -1.16 -17.11 -16.04
N ARG A 346 -1.07 -18.29 -15.42
CA ARG A 346 -0.02 -18.61 -14.45
C ARG A 346 1.39 -18.62 -15.06
N GLN A 347 1.52 -18.92 -16.34
CA GLN A 347 2.80 -18.84 -17.05
C GLN A 347 3.19 -17.39 -17.37
N ALA A 348 2.24 -16.53 -17.70
CA ALA A 348 2.47 -15.11 -17.95
C ALA A 348 2.73 -14.32 -16.65
N LEU A 349 1.95 -14.62 -15.60
CA LEU A 349 1.97 -13.93 -14.31
C LEU A 349 2.53 -14.84 -13.20
N LYS A 350 3.71 -15.42 -13.41
CA LYS A 350 4.33 -16.39 -12.47
C LYS A 350 4.48 -15.84 -11.05
N PHE A 351 4.70 -14.54 -10.91
CA PHE A 351 4.85 -13.84 -9.63
C PHE A 351 3.52 -13.71 -8.85
N LEU A 352 2.38 -13.95 -9.51
CA LEU A 352 1.04 -13.99 -8.90
C LEU A 352 0.51 -15.43 -8.76
N SER A 353 1.37 -16.43 -8.64
CA SER A 353 0.95 -17.84 -8.51
C SER A 353 0.00 -18.09 -7.32
N TYR A 354 0.03 -17.25 -6.30
CA TYR A 354 -0.85 -17.29 -5.13
C TYR A 354 -2.23 -16.67 -5.36
N ALA A 355 -2.43 -15.89 -6.42
CA ALA A 355 -3.66 -15.17 -6.68
C ALA A 355 -4.75 -16.10 -7.23
N PRO A 356 -5.96 -16.15 -6.62
CA PRO A 356 -7.07 -16.89 -7.18
C PRO A 356 -7.54 -16.25 -8.50
N VAL A 357 -7.96 -17.09 -9.44
CA VAL A 357 -8.50 -16.68 -10.75
C VAL A 357 -10.00 -16.91 -10.75
N VAL A 358 -10.77 -15.86 -11.07
CA VAL A 358 -12.23 -15.89 -11.14
C VAL A 358 -12.69 -15.49 -12.54
N PHE A 359 -13.38 -16.39 -13.21
CA PHE A 359 -13.98 -16.14 -14.52
C PHE A 359 -15.38 -15.56 -14.35
N ILE A 360 -15.65 -14.43 -15.02
CA ILE A 360 -16.93 -13.72 -14.94
C ILE A 360 -17.38 -13.20 -16.31
N SER A 361 -18.67 -12.88 -16.40
CA SER A 361 -19.18 -11.91 -17.35
C SER A 361 -19.83 -10.77 -16.60
N ALA A 362 -19.15 -9.64 -16.47
CA ALA A 362 -19.74 -8.45 -15.85
C ALA A 362 -20.97 -7.95 -16.63
N ALA A 363 -20.96 -8.08 -17.96
CA ALA A 363 -22.09 -7.70 -18.80
C ALA A 363 -23.34 -8.53 -18.51
N ARG A 364 -23.22 -9.85 -18.30
CA ARG A 364 -24.34 -10.74 -17.99
C ARG A 364 -24.62 -10.93 -16.49
N GLY A 365 -23.68 -10.54 -15.63
CA GLY A 365 -23.73 -10.77 -14.18
C GLY A 365 -23.26 -12.17 -13.75
N GLU A 366 -22.85 -13.01 -14.69
CA GLU A 366 -22.39 -14.38 -14.42
C GLU A 366 -21.08 -14.39 -13.63
N GLY A 367 -20.99 -15.23 -12.59
CA GLY A 367 -19.78 -15.40 -11.79
C GLY A 367 -19.50 -14.28 -10.78
N VAL A 368 -20.17 -13.13 -10.85
CA VAL A 368 -19.95 -11.97 -9.96
C VAL A 368 -20.21 -12.32 -8.48
N HIS A 369 -21.21 -13.16 -8.18
CA HIS A 369 -21.45 -13.59 -6.80
C HIS A 369 -20.32 -14.42 -6.19
N LYS A 370 -19.58 -15.18 -7.02
CA LYS A 370 -18.40 -15.95 -6.56
C LYS A 370 -17.26 -15.02 -6.17
N LEU A 371 -17.12 -13.88 -6.85
CA LEU A 371 -16.08 -12.89 -6.58
C LEU A 371 -16.16 -12.35 -5.15
N PHE A 372 -17.36 -12.09 -4.62
CA PHE A 372 -17.52 -11.69 -3.20
C PHE A 372 -16.96 -12.73 -2.23
N ARG A 373 -17.26 -14.02 -2.44
CA ARG A 373 -16.74 -15.11 -1.59
C ARG A 373 -15.21 -15.18 -1.64
N VAL A 374 -14.63 -14.96 -2.82
CA VAL A 374 -13.18 -14.94 -3.00
C VAL A 374 -12.54 -13.73 -2.30
N ILE A 375 -13.13 -12.54 -2.42
CA ILE A 375 -12.68 -11.34 -1.70
C ILE A 375 -12.70 -11.60 -0.19
N ASP A 376 -13.77 -12.20 0.31
CA ASP A 376 -13.94 -12.55 1.72
C ASP A 376 -12.89 -13.54 2.22
N GLN A 377 -12.59 -14.56 1.43
CA GLN A 377 -11.56 -15.55 1.73
C GLN A 377 -10.17 -14.90 1.73
N VAL A 378 -9.85 -14.12 0.70
CA VAL A 378 -8.55 -13.44 0.58
C VAL A 378 -8.35 -12.41 1.69
N ALA A 379 -9.41 -11.71 2.11
CA ALA A 379 -9.35 -10.79 3.24
C ALA A 379 -9.03 -11.50 4.57
N ALA A 380 -9.60 -12.69 4.78
CA ALA A 380 -9.31 -13.52 5.94
C ALA A 380 -7.88 -14.09 5.90
N GLU A 381 -7.46 -14.63 4.75
CA GLU A 381 -6.10 -15.14 4.53
C GLU A 381 -5.04 -14.06 4.70
N ARG A 382 -5.31 -12.85 4.23
CA ARG A 382 -4.41 -11.69 4.41
C ARG A 382 -4.11 -11.50 5.89
N ARG A 383 -5.13 -11.44 6.74
CA ARG A 383 -5.04 -11.15 8.18
C ARG A 383 -4.72 -12.37 9.06
N LYS A 384 -4.49 -13.56 8.47
CA LYS A 384 -4.20 -14.78 9.22
C LYS A 384 -2.90 -14.65 10.02
N ARG A 385 -2.98 -14.90 11.33
CA ARG A 385 -1.83 -14.98 12.25
C ARG A 385 -1.59 -16.43 12.65
N ILE A 386 -0.35 -16.89 12.48
CA ILE A 386 0.13 -18.20 12.90
C ILE A 386 0.91 -18.03 14.20
N GLY A 387 0.65 -18.89 15.18
CA GLY A 387 1.35 -18.87 16.45
C GLY A 387 2.84 -19.20 16.29
N THR A 388 3.70 -18.53 17.07
CA THR A 388 5.15 -18.74 16.98
C THR A 388 5.55 -20.18 17.36
N GLY A 389 4.82 -20.84 18.26
CA GLY A 389 5.05 -22.27 18.55
C GLY A 389 4.65 -23.19 17.38
N GLU A 390 3.51 -22.91 16.73
CA GLU A 390 3.02 -23.68 15.59
C GLU A 390 3.96 -23.60 14.39
N ILE A 391 4.43 -22.41 14.06
CA ILE A 391 5.30 -22.21 12.90
C ILE A 391 6.68 -22.85 13.07
N ASN A 392 7.19 -22.98 14.29
CA ASN A 392 8.48 -23.62 14.54
C ASN A 392 8.38 -25.14 14.57
N ARG A 393 7.29 -25.71 15.10
CA ARG A 393 6.99 -27.13 14.91
C ARG A 393 6.88 -27.48 13.43
N PHE A 394 6.25 -26.61 12.64
CA PHE A 394 6.23 -26.77 11.19
C PHE A 394 7.63 -26.68 10.57
N LEU A 395 8.45 -25.71 10.99
CA LEU A 395 9.82 -25.55 10.49
C LEU A 395 10.67 -26.82 10.66
N GLU A 396 10.51 -27.52 11.79
CA GLU A 396 11.20 -28.79 12.08
C GLU A 396 10.82 -29.91 11.10
N THR A 397 9.64 -29.85 10.49
CA THR A 397 9.20 -30.84 9.47
C THR A 397 9.77 -30.59 8.08
N ILE A 398 10.40 -29.42 7.85
CA ILE A 398 10.89 -29.02 6.54
C ILE A 398 12.26 -29.64 6.28
N ASP A 399 12.31 -30.54 5.30
CA ASP A 399 13.54 -31.04 4.73
C ASP A 399 14.16 -30.01 3.76
N PHE A 400 15.09 -29.21 4.29
CA PHE A 400 15.81 -28.19 3.52
C PHE A 400 16.85 -28.76 2.55
N GLU A 401 17.18 -30.06 2.60
CA GLU A 401 18.10 -30.67 1.64
C GLU A 401 17.49 -30.74 0.23
N ARG A 402 16.15 -30.78 0.15
CA ARG A 402 15.38 -30.72 -1.10
C ARG A 402 15.38 -29.34 -1.76
N ALA A 403 15.85 -28.30 -1.08
CA ALA A 403 15.93 -26.98 -1.69
C ALA A 403 17.06 -26.95 -2.72
N SER A 404 16.74 -26.57 -3.97
CA SER A 404 17.69 -26.46 -5.09
C SER A 404 18.67 -25.27 -4.97
N ALA A 405 19.10 -24.93 -3.75
CA ALA A 405 20.10 -23.89 -3.50
C ALA A 405 21.52 -24.47 -3.59
N PRO A 406 22.49 -23.74 -4.20
CA PRO A 406 23.89 -24.16 -4.21
C PRO A 406 24.39 -24.45 -2.80
N PHE A 407 25.19 -25.52 -2.64
CA PHE A 407 25.67 -25.97 -1.33
C PHE A 407 26.38 -24.85 -0.53
N SER A 408 27.16 -24.00 -1.21
CA SER A 408 27.86 -22.84 -0.62
C SER A 408 26.94 -21.72 -0.12
N ARG A 409 25.67 -21.69 -0.56
CA ARG A 409 24.66 -20.68 -0.20
C ARG A 409 23.54 -21.25 0.68
N ARG A 410 23.69 -22.48 1.18
CA ARG A 410 22.82 -23.02 2.22
C ARG A 410 23.04 -22.25 3.52
N VAL A 411 21.96 -21.97 4.21
CA VAL A 411 21.95 -21.30 5.52
C VAL A 411 21.19 -22.17 6.50
N LYS A 412 21.62 -22.16 7.76
CA LYS A 412 20.89 -22.85 8.83
C LYS A 412 19.82 -21.90 9.36
N ILE A 413 18.56 -22.33 9.30
CA ILE A 413 17.45 -21.60 9.91
C ILE A 413 17.27 -22.13 11.34
N TYR A 414 17.36 -21.24 12.33
CA TYR A 414 17.13 -21.60 13.73
C TYR A 414 15.68 -21.46 14.15
N TYR A 415 15.01 -20.41 13.65
CA TYR A 415 13.69 -20.04 14.10
C TYR A 415 12.94 -19.21 13.05
N LEU A 416 11.62 -19.30 13.06
CA LEU A 416 10.72 -18.55 12.19
C LEU A 416 9.61 -17.87 13.03
N THR A 417 9.29 -16.62 12.74
CA THR A 417 8.15 -15.93 13.38
C THR A 417 7.36 -15.12 12.35
N GLN A 418 6.06 -14.93 12.58
CA GLN A 418 5.24 -14.00 11.81
C GLN A 418 5.19 -12.63 12.50
N ALA A 419 5.91 -11.66 11.94
CA ALA A 419 5.97 -10.30 12.45
C ALA A 419 4.73 -9.47 12.10
N ALA A 420 4.16 -9.64 10.90
CA ALA A 420 2.99 -8.87 10.44
C ALA A 420 1.97 -9.74 9.67
N VAL A 421 0.74 -9.22 9.53
CA VAL A 421 -0.43 -9.90 8.96
C VAL A 421 -1.13 -9.08 7.87
N SER A 422 -0.56 -8.00 7.35
CA SER A 422 -1.19 -7.25 6.24
C SER A 422 -0.13 -6.49 5.45
N PRO A 423 0.63 -7.17 4.58
CA PRO A 423 0.59 -8.61 4.28
C PRO A 423 1.31 -9.51 5.30
N PRO A 424 1.07 -10.84 5.30
CA PRO A 424 1.83 -11.80 6.08
C PRO A 424 3.34 -11.65 5.87
N THR A 425 4.04 -11.30 6.95
CA THR A 425 5.48 -11.08 6.94
C THR A 425 6.14 -11.98 7.96
N PHE A 426 7.02 -12.86 7.50
CA PHE A 426 7.80 -13.77 8.31
C PHE A 426 9.24 -13.29 8.44
N ILE A 427 9.79 -13.44 9.64
CA ILE A 427 11.20 -13.21 9.94
C ILE A 427 11.84 -14.57 10.21
N VAL A 428 12.82 -14.90 9.38
CA VAL A 428 13.66 -16.10 9.49
C VAL A 428 14.93 -15.69 10.22
N PHE A 429 15.33 -16.47 11.22
CA PHE A 429 16.60 -16.28 11.93
C PHE A 429 17.64 -17.28 11.44
N THR A 430 18.74 -16.79 10.85
CA THR A 430 19.79 -17.64 10.26
C THR A 430 21.14 -17.49 10.95
N ASP A 431 22.05 -18.42 10.62
CA ASP A 431 23.45 -18.44 11.03
C ASP A 431 24.33 -17.37 10.38
N ARG A 432 23.91 -16.80 9.24
CA ARG A 432 24.68 -15.76 8.53
C ARG A 432 23.85 -14.51 8.25
N PRO A 433 24.45 -13.32 8.27
CA PRO A 433 23.82 -12.10 7.76
C PRO A 433 23.72 -12.12 6.24
N GLY A 434 22.66 -11.54 5.69
CA GLY A 434 22.44 -11.44 4.25
C GLY A 434 21.05 -11.89 3.81
N LYS A 435 20.69 -11.67 2.55
CA LYS A 435 19.42 -12.15 2.00
C LYS A 435 19.50 -13.65 1.70
N LEU A 436 18.42 -14.39 1.97
CA LEU A 436 18.27 -15.75 1.49
C LEU A 436 18.37 -15.78 -0.03
N HIS A 437 19.02 -16.82 -0.57
CA HIS A 437 18.98 -17.05 -2.01
C HIS A 437 17.53 -17.24 -2.47
N PHE A 438 17.15 -16.67 -3.62
CA PHE A 438 15.76 -16.64 -4.08
C PHE A 438 15.13 -18.04 -4.16
N SER A 439 15.90 -19.06 -4.56
CA SER A 439 15.41 -20.46 -4.62
C SER A 439 15.02 -20.99 -3.25
N TYR A 440 15.80 -20.63 -2.22
CA TYR A 440 15.57 -21.06 -0.84
C TYR A 440 14.38 -20.32 -0.22
N GLN A 441 14.29 -19.02 -0.48
CA GLN A 441 13.13 -18.21 -0.09
C GLN A 441 11.83 -18.73 -0.72
N ARG A 442 11.84 -19.02 -2.04
CA ARG A 442 10.69 -19.59 -2.75
C ARG A 442 10.31 -20.97 -2.24
N PHE A 443 11.31 -21.82 -1.94
CA PHE A 443 11.05 -23.13 -1.35
C PHE A 443 10.31 -22.98 -0.01
N LEU A 444 10.83 -22.15 0.89
CA LEU A 444 10.21 -21.89 2.19
C LEU A 444 8.81 -21.28 2.04
N GLU A 445 8.64 -20.30 1.14
CA GLU A 445 7.32 -19.71 0.84
C GLU A 445 6.32 -20.79 0.40
N ASN A 446 6.72 -21.68 -0.51
CA ASN A 446 5.86 -22.76 -0.99
C ASN A 446 5.48 -23.74 0.12
N GLN A 447 6.40 -24.06 1.03
CA GLN A 447 6.09 -24.92 2.18
C GLN A 447 5.10 -24.22 3.13
N ILE A 448 5.31 -22.94 3.45
CA ILE A 448 4.39 -22.15 4.29
C ILE A 448 2.99 -22.11 3.66
N ARG A 449 2.90 -21.88 2.35
CA ARG A 449 1.61 -21.87 1.63
C ARG A 449 0.91 -23.22 1.66
N ARG A 450 1.64 -24.32 1.51
CA ARG A 450 1.08 -25.67 1.57
C ARG A 450 0.53 -26.00 2.96
N ALA A 451 1.24 -25.61 4.01
CA ALA A 451 0.84 -25.89 5.39
C ALA A 451 -0.30 -24.99 5.87
N PHE A 452 -0.26 -23.69 5.55
CA PHE A 452 -1.13 -22.70 6.20
C PHE A 452 -2.06 -21.92 5.24
N GLY A 453 -1.92 -22.08 3.93
CA GLY A 453 -2.75 -21.41 2.92
C GLY A 453 -2.14 -20.10 2.41
N PHE A 454 -2.73 -18.97 2.76
CA PHE A 454 -2.42 -17.62 2.24
C PHE A 454 -2.85 -17.38 0.80
N ILE A 455 -4.02 -17.90 0.44
CA ILE A 455 -4.60 -17.69 -0.90
C ILE A 455 -4.85 -16.20 -1.12
N GLY A 456 -4.41 -15.70 -2.27
CA GLY A 456 -4.59 -14.31 -2.70
C GLY A 456 -3.71 -13.29 -1.98
N THR A 457 -2.90 -13.67 -1.00
CA THR A 457 -1.99 -12.73 -0.32
C THR A 457 -0.52 -13.02 -0.62
N PRO A 458 0.29 -11.99 -0.90
CA PRO A 458 1.74 -12.15 -0.95
C PRO A 458 2.26 -12.50 0.44
N ILE A 459 3.32 -13.31 0.49
CA ILE A 459 4.05 -13.64 1.71
C ILE A 459 5.42 -12.98 1.62
N TRP A 460 5.78 -12.21 2.64
CA TRP A 460 7.11 -11.60 2.74
C TRP A 460 7.97 -12.40 3.69
N ILE A 461 9.17 -12.78 3.25
CA ILE A 461 10.15 -13.48 4.09
C ILE A 461 11.37 -12.58 4.20
N LYS A 462 11.66 -12.14 5.42
CA LYS A 462 12.83 -11.33 5.77
C LYS A 462 13.82 -12.18 6.54
N ASN A 463 15.11 -11.99 6.29
CA ASN A 463 16.17 -12.68 7.04
C ASN A 463 16.77 -11.76 8.11
N ARG A 464 17.11 -12.34 9.27
CA ARG A 464 17.89 -11.70 10.32
C ARG A 464 18.95 -12.69 10.83
N ALA A 465 20.21 -12.27 10.89
CA ALA A 465 21.23 -13.07 11.55
C ALA A 465 20.93 -13.16 13.04
N ARG A 466 21.12 -14.35 13.62
CA ARG A 466 21.19 -14.49 15.06
C ARG A 466 22.47 -13.79 15.54
N GLN A 467 22.34 -12.83 16.44
CA GLN A 467 23.48 -12.25 17.16
C GLN A 467 23.99 -13.26 18.19
#